data_AF-A0A8J3YUI3-F1
#
_entry.id   AF-A0A8J3YUI3-F1
#
_cell.length_a   1.000
_cell.length_b   1.000
_cell.length_c   1.000
_cell.angle_alpha   90.00
_cell.angle_beta   90.00
_cell.angle_gamma   90.00
#
_symmetry.space_group_name_H-M   'P 1'
#
loop_
_entity.id
_entity.type
_entity.pdbx_description
1 polymer ?
#
loop_
_entity_poly.entity_id
_entity_poly.type
_entity_poly.pdbx_seq_one_letter_code
_entity_poly.pdbx_strand_id
1 'polypeptide(L)'
;MPPHVTTGEAGLRRGPAGRRWGLRISLFFGIFLLVTSIELVEDATSTAQRVATVFLCLAYAASYCALPILSWSRPLRTKLLVCVWLVALAASLVAMHGLRTVTLLIYATASAGILLPFRESVLLNGTVVGFFALLILFAHDSSLWGDMVTLVSVTATVTLFGAQIRTNRALHAAQEELAEAAVREERARVARDLHDLLGHSLTTITVKASLTRRLLESGEIERATDEVSSLEQLSRQALAEVRSTVSGYREPSLVAELAGVRAALAAAEITAHLPNAVDDVPPRLQGAFAYVVREGVTNVLRHSGATRCEIRLGPSWLEIRDNGPHSGAPAEGNGLTGLRERLAAVGADLTAGPLEGGGFLLRASAGTEAAPARPVAATGTDAAANQKEER
;
A
#
# COMPACT_ATOMS: atom_id res chain seq x y z
N MET A 1 9.41 -26.65 16.17
CA MET A 1 8.02 -26.66 15.67
C MET A 1 7.32 -25.40 16.19
N PRO A 2 7.28 -24.29 15.44
CA PRO A 2 6.47 -23.15 15.83
C PRO A 2 5.03 -23.31 15.30
N PRO A 3 4.04 -22.74 16.00
CA PRO A 3 2.63 -23.00 15.74
C PRO A 3 2.14 -22.24 14.50
N HIS A 4 1.31 -22.90 13.70
CA HIS A 4 0.56 -22.29 12.60
C HIS A 4 -0.37 -21.19 13.13
N VAL A 5 -0.05 -19.94 12.82
CA VAL A 5 -0.98 -18.82 12.98
C VAL A 5 -1.84 -18.75 11.72
N THR A 6 -2.96 -19.46 11.73
CA THR A 6 -4.03 -19.34 10.72
C THR A 6 -5.23 -18.65 11.35
N THR A 7 -5.22 -17.33 11.54
CA THR A 7 -6.35 -16.65 12.22
C THR A 7 -6.76 -15.27 11.68
N GLY A 8 -6.19 -14.76 10.58
CA GLY A 8 -6.64 -13.48 9.99
C GLY A 8 -7.74 -13.60 8.94
N GLU A 9 -7.48 -14.32 7.84
CA GLU A 9 -8.27 -14.19 6.62
C GLU A 9 -9.52 -15.07 6.52
N ALA A 10 -9.61 -16.12 7.36
CA ALA A 10 -10.83 -16.91 7.47
C ALA A 10 -12.02 -16.07 8.00
N GLY A 11 -11.75 -14.94 8.66
CA GLY A 11 -12.74 -14.01 9.19
C GLY A 11 -13.49 -13.22 8.11
N LEU A 12 -12.78 -12.75 7.06
CA LEU A 12 -13.41 -12.00 5.95
C LEU A 12 -14.25 -12.89 5.04
N ARG A 13 -13.86 -14.17 4.87
CA ARG A 13 -14.62 -15.17 4.10
C ARG A 13 -15.86 -15.71 4.83
N ARG A 14 -15.90 -15.60 6.16
CA ARG A 14 -17.03 -16.00 7.02
C ARG A 14 -17.88 -14.81 7.49
N GLY A 15 -17.45 -13.59 7.20
CA GLY A 15 -18.06 -12.38 7.71
C GLY A 15 -19.41 -12.04 7.06
N PRO A 16 -20.29 -11.32 7.78
CA PRO A 16 -21.60 -10.89 7.28
C PRO A 16 -21.53 -10.05 6.00
N ALA A 17 -20.39 -9.43 5.68
CA ALA A 17 -20.20 -8.62 4.47
C ALA A 17 -20.29 -9.42 3.16
N GLY A 18 -19.65 -10.60 3.09
CA GLY A 18 -19.72 -11.46 1.89
C GLY A 18 -21.13 -12.02 1.65
N ARG A 19 -21.83 -12.37 2.73
CA ARG A 19 -23.24 -12.79 2.69
C ARG A 19 -24.17 -11.67 2.23
N ARG A 20 -23.96 -10.44 2.71
CA ARG A 20 -24.75 -9.26 2.30
C ARG A 20 -24.54 -8.91 0.84
N TRP A 21 -23.32 -9.03 0.33
CA TRP A 21 -23.03 -8.80 -1.09
C TRP A 21 -23.67 -9.86 -1.99
N GLY A 22 -23.53 -11.14 -1.65
CA GLY A 22 -24.20 -12.24 -2.37
C GLY A 22 -25.72 -12.09 -2.38
N LEU A 23 -26.33 -11.72 -1.24
CA LEU A 23 -27.77 -11.47 -1.15
C LEU A 23 -28.24 -10.34 -2.06
N ARG A 24 -27.50 -9.22 -2.12
CA ARG A 24 -27.84 -8.09 -2.99
C ARG A 24 -27.80 -8.46 -4.47
N ILE A 25 -26.80 -9.24 -4.88
CA ILE A 25 -26.67 -9.71 -6.26
C ILE A 25 -27.79 -10.69 -6.61
N SER A 26 -28.04 -11.69 -5.75
CA SER A 26 -29.12 -12.65 -5.96
C SER A 26 -30.49 -11.98 -5.98
N LEU A 27 -30.73 -10.97 -5.14
CA LEU A 27 -31.99 -10.22 -5.15
C LEU A 27 -32.14 -9.40 -6.44
N PHE A 28 -31.08 -8.73 -6.90
CA PHE A 28 -31.09 -7.94 -8.13
C PHE A 28 -31.42 -8.80 -9.36
N PHE A 29 -30.73 -9.93 -9.54
CA PHE A 29 -31.03 -10.86 -10.63
C PHE A 29 -32.35 -11.62 -10.42
N GLY A 30 -32.77 -11.81 -9.16
CA GLY A 30 -34.06 -12.43 -8.82
C GLY A 30 -35.27 -11.64 -9.32
N ILE A 31 -35.14 -10.33 -9.54
CA ILE A 31 -36.21 -9.51 -10.16
C ILE A 31 -36.48 -9.97 -11.59
N PHE A 32 -35.43 -10.23 -12.37
CA PHE A 32 -35.58 -10.73 -13.74
C PHE A 32 -36.18 -12.14 -13.76
N LEU A 33 -35.79 -12.99 -12.79
CA LEU A 33 -36.39 -14.32 -12.64
C LEU A 33 -37.89 -14.22 -12.32
N LEU A 34 -38.30 -13.23 -11.52
CA LEU A 34 -39.71 -12.99 -11.21
C LEU A 34 -40.51 -12.62 -12.46
N VAL A 35 -39.98 -11.73 -13.31
CA VAL A 35 -40.63 -11.34 -14.58
C VAL A 35 -40.82 -12.56 -15.48
N THR A 36 -39.77 -13.35 -15.71
CA THR A 36 -39.87 -14.59 -16.51
C THR A 36 -40.82 -15.61 -15.88
N SER A 37 -40.90 -15.67 -14.55
CA SER A 37 -41.85 -16.56 -13.85
C SER A 37 -43.31 -16.16 -14.08
N ILE A 38 -43.61 -14.87 -14.18
CA ILE A 38 -44.95 -14.36 -14.47
C ILE A 38 -45.36 -14.78 -15.90
N GLU A 39 -44.48 -14.56 -16.88
CA GLU A 39 -44.71 -14.96 -18.27
C GLU A 39 -44.99 -16.47 -18.40
N LEU A 40 -44.21 -17.32 -17.73
CA LEU A 40 -44.43 -18.77 -17.73
C LEU A 40 -45.81 -19.18 -17.16
N VAL A 41 -46.28 -18.48 -16.13
CA VAL A 41 -47.59 -18.76 -15.50
C VAL A 41 -48.74 -18.33 -16.41
N GLU A 42 -48.57 -17.25 -17.17
CA GLU A 42 -49.54 -16.77 -18.16
C GLU A 42 -49.64 -17.73 -19.35
N ASP A 43 -48.51 -18.24 -19.83
CA ASP A 43 -48.41 -19.19 -20.95
C ASP A 43 -48.95 -20.61 -20.63
N ALA A 44 -49.25 -20.91 -19.36
CA ALA A 44 -49.74 -22.22 -18.96
C ALA A 44 -51.13 -22.54 -19.57
N THR A 45 -51.23 -23.68 -20.27
CA THR A 45 -52.42 -24.08 -21.04
C THR A 45 -53.55 -24.69 -20.20
N SER A 46 -53.23 -25.20 -19.00
CA SER A 46 -54.19 -25.83 -18.09
C SER A 46 -54.01 -25.35 -16.66
N THR A 47 -55.08 -25.42 -15.85
CA THR A 47 -55.04 -25.04 -14.43
C THR A 47 -54.02 -25.87 -13.65
N ALA A 48 -53.91 -27.17 -13.95
CA ALA A 48 -52.94 -28.06 -13.32
C ALA A 48 -51.48 -27.66 -13.68
N GLN A 49 -51.21 -27.36 -14.95
CA GLN A 49 -49.91 -26.86 -15.39
C GLN A 49 -49.57 -25.52 -14.73
N ARG A 50 -50.55 -24.62 -14.60
CA ARG A 50 -50.36 -23.31 -13.97
C ARG A 50 -49.99 -23.44 -12.49
N VAL A 51 -50.69 -24.27 -11.73
CA VAL A 51 -50.38 -24.53 -10.31
C VAL A 51 -48.97 -25.14 -10.16
N ALA A 52 -48.63 -26.13 -10.99
CA ALA A 52 -47.30 -26.75 -10.97
C ALA A 52 -46.19 -25.74 -11.31
N THR A 53 -46.43 -24.85 -12.28
CA THR A 53 -45.49 -23.81 -12.71
C THR A 53 -45.24 -22.79 -11.61
N VAL A 54 -46.29 -22.32 -10.92
CA VAL A 54 -46.17 -21.43 -9.77
C VAL A 54 -45.32 -22.07 -8.68
N PHE A 55 -45.61 -23.33 -8.31
CA PHE A 55 -44.85 -24.04 -7.28
C PHE A 55 -43.37 -24.18 -7.66
N LEU A 56 -43.09 -24.56 -8.90
CA LEU A 56 -41.74 -24.77 -9.39
C LEU A 56 -40.94 -23.46 -9.50
N CYS A 57 -41.56 -22.37 -9.96
CA CYS A 57 -40.95 -21.04 -9.98
C CYS A 57 -40.64 -20.53 -8.57
N LEU A 58 -41.56 -20.69 -7.61
CA LEU A 58 -41.33 -20.32 -6.21
C LEU A 58 -40.19 -21.14 -5.60
N ALA A 59 -40.18 -22.46 -5.83
CA ALA A 59 -39.10 -23.34 -5.37
C ALA A 59 -37.75 -22.95 -5.98
N TYR A 60 -37.72 -22.61 -7.27
CA TYR A 60 -36.51 -22.20 -7.98
C TYR A 60 -35.99 -20.84 -7.50
N ALA A 61 -36.85 -19.83 -7.41
CA ALA A 61 -36.49 -18.50 -6.93
C ALA A 61 -36.02 -18.53 -5.46
N ALA A 62 -36.74 -19.25 -4.59
CA ALA A 62 -36.33 -19.41 -3.20
C ALA A 62 -34.98 -20.14 -3.09
N SER A 63 -34.79 -21.20 -3.89
CA SER A 63 -33.52 -21.95 -3.94
C SER A 63 -32.37 -21.07 -4.43
N TYR A 64 -32.58 -20.29 -5.48
CA TYR A 64 -31.59 -19.38 -6.08
C TYR A 64 -31.16 -18.27 -5.10
N CYS A 65 -32.11 -17.68 -4.38
CA CYS A 65 -31.80 -16.62 -3.42
C CYS A 65 -31.16 -17.15 -2.13
N ALA A 66 -31.57 -18.33 -1.64
CA ALA A 66 -31.13 -18.83 -0.34
C ALA A 66 -29.91 -19.77 -0.44
N LEU A 67 -29.99 -20.84 -1.23
CA LEU A 67 -29.04 -21.96 -1.14
C LEU A 67 -27.60 -21.59 -1.51
N PRO A 68 -27.32 -20.73 -2.52
CA PRO A 68 -25.97 -20.26 -2.79
C PRO A 68 -25.31 -19.55 -1.60
N ILE A 69 -26.09 -18.77 -0.84
CA ILE A 69 -25.62 -18.00 0.32
C ILE A 69 -25.40 -18.91 1.53
N LEU A 70 -26.33 -19.84 1.77
CA LEU A 70 -26.22 -20.81 2.87
C LEU A 70 -25.09 -21.83 2.64
N SER A 71 -24.82 -22.18 1.37
CA SER A 71 -23.79 -23.16 1.01
C SER A 71 -22.39 -22.56 0.78
N TRP A 72 -22.23 -21.23 0.87
CA TRP A 72 -20.96 -20.54 0.60
C TRP A 72 -19.77 -21.09 1.39
N SER A 73 -19.98 -21.37 2.68
CA SER A 73 -18.98 -21.91 3.61
C SER A 73 -19.00 -23.44 3.73
N ARG A 74 -19.88 -24.12 3.00
CA ARG A 74 -20.04 -25.57 3.05
C ARG A 74 -19.00 -26.27 2.16
N PRO A 75 -18.71 -27.56 2.39
CA PRO A 75 -17.78 -28.32 1.54
C PRO A 75 -18.26 -28.41 0.09
N LEU A 76 -17.33 -28.74 -0.81
CA LEU A 76 -17.57 -28.85 -2.25
C LEU A 76 -18.78 -29.74 -2.58
N ARG A 77 -18.96 -30.87 -1.87
CA ARG A 77 -20.09 -31.79 -2.05
C ARG A 77 -21.45 -31.09 -1.87
N THR A 78 -21.60 -30.26 -0.83
CA THR A 78 -22.84 -29.51 -0.60
C THR A 78 -23.08 -28.48 -1.69
N LYS A 79 -22.03 -27.79 -2.15
CA LYS A 79 -22.13 -26.81 -3.24
C LYS A 79 -22.55 -27.47 -4.55
N LEU A 80 -21.97 -28.62 -4.87
CA LEU A 80 -22.35 -29.44 -6.03
C LEU A 80 -23.81 -29.86 -5.95
N LEU A 81 -24.26 -30.38 -4.80
CA LEU A 81 -25.66 -30.76 -4.61
C LEU A 81 -26.62 -29.58 -4.81
N VAL A 82 -26.28 -28.39 -4.28
CA VAL A 82 -27.07 -27.17 -4.50
C VAL A 82 -27.12 -26.79 -5.98
N CYS A 83 -26.00 -26.84 -6.70
CA CYS A 83 -25.96 -26.50 -8.12
C CYS A 83 -26.75 -27.50 -8.96
N VAL A 84 -26.61 -28.81 -8.68
CA VAL A 84 -27.38 -29.88 -9.34
C VAL A 84 -28.88 -29.72 -9.07
N TRP A 85 -29.26 -29.37 -7.84
CA TRP A 85 -30.65 -29.09 -7.48
C TRP A 85 -31.22 -27.90 -8.28
N LEU A 86 -30.48 -26.80 -8.38
CA LEU A 86 -30.89 -25.64 -9.18
C LEU A 86 -31.01 -25.98 -10.66
N VAL A 87 -30.07 -26.75 -11.21
CA VAL A 87 -30.14 -27.24 -12.60
C VAL A 87 -31.37 -28.13 -12.79
N ALA A 88 -31.69 -29.03 -11.85
CA ALA A 88 -32.85 -29.90 -11.93
C ALA A 88 -34.16 -29.11 -11.96
N LEU A 89 -34.32 -28.12 -11.07
CA LEU A 89 -35.51 -27.25 -11.05
C LEU A 89 -35.67 -26.46 -12.36
N ALA A 90 -34.57 -25.87 -12.86
CA ALA A 90 -34.58 -25.15 -14.12
C ALA A 90 -34.91 -26.08 -15.31
N ALA A 91 -34.30 -27.26 -15.36
CA ALA A 91 -34.56 -28.25 -16.40
C ALA A 91 -36.01 -28.77 -16.36
N SER A 92 -36.61 -28.89 -15.18
CA SER A 92 -38.05 -29.21 -15.05
C SER A 92 -38.94 -28.11 -15.62
N LEU A 93 -38.61 -26.83 -15.42
CA LEU A 93 -39.35 -25.70 -16.04
C LEU A 93 -39.24 -25.75 -17.57
N VAL A 94 -38.03 -26.02 -18.08
CA VAL A 94 -37.78 -26.16 -19.53
C VAL A 94 -38.51 -27.36 -20.12
N ALA A 95 -38.58 -28.49 -19.40
CA ALA A 95 -39.34 -29.65 -19.83
C ALA A 95 -40.86 -29.37 -19.89
N MET A 96 -41.38 -28.54 -18.99
CA MET A 96 -42.80 -28.18 -18.93
C MET A 96 -43.23 -27.14 -19.97
N HIS A 97 -42.37 -26.16 -20.29
CA HIS A 97 -42.71 -25.01 -21.17
C HIS A 97 -42.00 -25.07 -22.53
N GLY A 98 -41.15 -26.07 -22.73
CA GLY A 98 -40.39 -26.26 -23.96
C GLY A 98 -39.06 -25.50 -23.99
N LEU A 99 -38.28 -25.80 -25.03
CA LEU A 99 -36.90 -25.33 -25.20
C LEU A 99 -36.76 -23.81 -25.34
N ARG A 100 -37.85 -23.07 -25.61
CA ARG A 100 -37.86 -21.60 -25.64
C ARG A 100 -37.54 -20.95 -24.29
N THR A 101 -37.69 -21.71 -23.19
CA THR A 101 -37.42 -21.22 -21.83
C THR A 101 -36.01 -21.57 -21.34
N VAL A 102 -35.12 -22.03 -22.24
CA VAL A 102 -33.78 -22.52 -21.88
C VAL A 102 -32.88 -21.45 -21.22
N THR A 103 -33.19 -20.17 -21.42
CA THR A 103 -32.53 -19.04 -20.75
C THR A 103 -32.70 -19.07 -19.23
N LEU A 104 -33.71 -19.76 -18.68
CA LEU A 104 -33.85 -19.97 -17.24
C LEU A 104 -32.66 -20.70 -16.62
N LEU A 105 -31.92 -21.50 -17.40
CA LEU A 105 -30.71 -22.17 -16.91
C LEU A 105 -29.60 -21.20 -16.52
N ILE A 106 -29.62 -19.95 -17.02
CA ILE A 106 -28.62 -18.92 -16.70
C ILE A 106 -28.47 -18.75 -15.19
N TYR A 107 -29.58 -18.74 -14.43
CA TYR A 107 -29.52 -18.55 -12.97
C TYR A 107 -28.84 -19.73 -12.26
N ALA A 108 -29.05 -20.96 -12.75
CA ALA A 108 -28.42 -22.17 -12.21
C ALA A 108 -26.93 -22.24 -12.59
N THR A 109 -26.58 -22.00 -13.86
CA THR A 109 -25.20 -22.08 -14.36
C THR A 109 -24.34 -20.92 -13.84
N ALA A 110 -24.91 -19.73 -13.68
CA ALA A 110 -24.26 -18.59 -13.02
C ALA A 110 -23.95 -18.91 -11.55
N SER A 111 -24.90 -19.53 -10.83
CA SER A 111 -24.68 -19.96 -9.45
C SER A 111 -23.51 -20.96 -9.36
N ALA A 112 -23.44 -21.91 -10.30
CA ALA A 112 -22.31 -22.84 -10.40
C ALA A 112 -20.97 -22.11 -10.66
N GLY A 113 -20.94 -21.13 -11.57
CA GLY A 113 -19.75 -20.32 -11.87
C GLY A 113 -19.17 -19.58 -10.65
N ILE A 114 -20.05 -19.09 -9.79
CA ILE A 114 -19.67 -18.36 -8.57
C ILE A 114 -19.25 -19.33 -7.45
N LEU A 115 -20.02 -20.40 -7.21
CA LEU A 115 -19.84 -21.28 -6.05
C LEU A 115 -18.75 -22.33 -6.22
N LEU A 116 -18.66 -22.92 -7.40
CA LEU A 116 -17.79 -24.06 -7.66
C LEU A 116 -16.39 -23.59 -8.07
N PRO A 117 -15.35 -24.40 -7.80
CA PRO A 117 -14.05 -24.18 -8.41
C PRO A 117 -14.13 -24.34 -9.93
N PHE A 118 -13.13 -23.79 -10.62
CA PHE A 118 -13.19 -23.62 -12.08
C PHE A 118 -13.43 -24.94 -12.82
N ARG A 119 -12.75 -26.02 -12.42
CA ARG A 119 -12.83 -27.32 -13.10
C ARG A 119 -14.24 -27.92 -12.98
N GLU A 120 -14.79 -27.95 -11.78
CA GLU A 120 -16.11 -28.50 -11.48
C GLU A 120 -17.22 -27.65 -12.11
N SER A 121 -17.07 -26.32 -12.10
CA SER A 121 -18.00 -25.42 -12.77
C SER A 121 -18.02 -25.66 -14.29
N VAL A 122 -16.85 -25.79 -14.92
CA VAL A 122 -16.76 -26.05 -16.37
C VAL A 122 -17.35 -27.42 -16.71
N LEU A 123 -17.08 -28.45 -15.91
CA LEU A 123 -17.66 -29.78 -16.12
C LEU A 123 -19.19 -29.76 -16.01
N LEU A 124 -19.75 -29.18 -14.94
CA LEU A 124 -21.20 -29.10 -14.77
C LEU A 124 -21.86 -28.25 -15.86
N ASN A 125 -21.38 -27.01 -16.04
CA ASN A 125 -21.96 -26.08 -17.01
C ASN A 125 -21.79 -26.58 -18.45
N GLY A 126 -20.64 -27.18 -18.79
CA GLY A 126 -20.41 -27.78 -20.09
C GLY A 126 -21.33 -28.96 -20.37
N THR A 127 -21.61 -29.79 -19.37
CA THR A 127 -22.59 -30.89 -19.49
C THR A 127 -24.00 -30.36 -19.71
N VAL A 128 -24.42 -29.33 -18.96
CA VAL A 128 -25.75 -28.71 -19.11
C VAL A 128 -25.90 -28.08 -20.50
N VAL A 129 -24.94 -27.24 -20.90
CA VAL A 129 -24.94 -26.58 -22.21
C VAL A 129 -24.94 -27.61 -23.33
N GLY A 130 -24.07 -28.62 -23.27
CA GLY A 130 -23.98 -29.67 -24.29
C GLY A 130 -25.26 -30.48 -24.43
N PHE A 131 -25.91 -30.81 -23.30
CA PHE A 131 -27.19 -31.51 -23.30
C PHE A 131 -28.30 -30.71 -23.99
N PHE A 132 -28.48 -29.43 -23.63
CA PHE A 132 -29.52 -28.60 -24.24
C PHE A 132 -29.22 -28.22 -25.69
N ALA A 133 -27.95 -28.02 -26.06
CA ALA A 133 -27.55 -27.83 -27.45
C ALA A 133 -27.91 -29.06 -28.31
N LEU A 134 -27.69 -30.27 -27.78
CA LEU A 134 -28.08 -31.51 -28.45
C LEU A 134 -29.60 -31.61 -28.62
N LEU A 135 -30.39 -31.26 -27.60
CA LEU A 135 -31.86 -31.24 -27.70
C LEU A 135 -32.35 -30.26 -28.77
N ILE A 136 -31.73 -29.08 -28.87
CA ILE A 136 -32.07 -28.07 -29.89
C ILE A 136 -31.73 -28.56 -31.29
N LEU A 137 -30.57 -29.22 -31.46
CA LEU A 137 -30.22 -29.88 -32.72
C LEU A 137 -31.28 -30.90 -33.13
N PHE A 138 -31.74 -31.75 -32.20
CA PHE A 138 -32.80 -32.72 -32.49
C PHE A 138 -34.15 -32.06 -32.82
N ALA A 139 -34.47 -30.93 -32.20
CA ALA A 139 -35.70 -30.19 -32.45
C ALA A 139 -35.74 -29.53 -33.85
N HIS A 140 -34.60 -29.39 -34.54
CA HIS A 140 -34.48 -28.75 -35.86
C HIS A 140 -35.05 -27.31 -35.91
N ASP A 141 -35.10 -26.62 -34.78
CA ASP A 141 -35.59 -25.25 -34.68
C ASP A 141 -34.42 -24.26 -34.59
N SER A 142 -34.17 -23.56 -35.70
CA SER A 142 -33.06 -22.61 -35.80
C SER A 142 -33.24 -21.37 -34.93
N SER A 143 -34.47 -21.05 -34.49
CA SER A 143 -34.75 -19.85 -33.70
C SER A 143 -34.15 -19.92 -32.28
N LEU A 144 -33.96 -21.13 -31.75
CA LEU A 144 -33.47 -21.38 -30.40
C LEU A 144 -31.96 -21.15 -30.21
N TRP A 145 -31.20 -20.99 -31.31
CA TRP A 145 -29.76 -20.77 -31.23
C TRP A 145 -29.39 -19.42 -30.60
N GLY A 146 -30.24 -18.40 -30.73
CA GLY A 146 -30.04 -17.11 -30.05
C GLY A 146 -30.03 -17.24 -28.53
N ASP A 147 -30.98 -18.01 -27.99
CA ASP A 147 -31.08 -18.29 -26.56
C ASP A 147 -29.91 -19.14 -26.06
N MET A 148 -29.45 -20.10 -26.87
CA MET A 148 -28.24 -20.88 -26.58
C MET A 148 -26.99 -20.01 -26.53
N VAL A 149 -26.80 -19.12 -27.50
CA VAL A 149 -25.65 -18.20 -27.50
C VAL A 149 -25.69 -17.30 -26.26
N THR A 150 -26.87 -16.86 -25.85
CA THR A 150 -27.07 -16.08 -24.62
C THR A 150 -26.72 -16.89 -23.38
N LEU A 151 -27.20 -18.14 -23.27
CA LEU A 151 -26.86 -19.03 -22.17
C LEU A 151 -25.35 -19.30 -22.07
N VAL A 152 -24.72 -19.63 -23.21
CA VAL A 152 -23.28 -19.93 -23.28
C VAL A 152 -22.44 -18.72 -22.90
N SER A 153 -22.74 -17.55 -23.49
CA SER A 153 -21.99 -16.32 -23.24
C SER A 153 -22.07 -15.91 -21.78
N VAL A 154 -23.28 -15.81 -21.20
CA VAL A 154 -23.45 -15.42 -19.79
C VAL A 154 -22.80 -16.45 -18.85
N THR A 155 -22.98 -17.75 -19.11
CA THR A 155 -22.37 -18.81 -18.30
C THR A 155 -20.85 -18.76 -18.33
N ALA A 156 -20.26 -18.57 -19.51
CA ALA A 156 -18.82 -18.45 -19.68
C ALA A 156 -18.29 -17.21 -18.95
N THR A 157 -18.92 -16.04 -19.15
CA THR A 157 -18.53 -14.79 -18.49
C THR A 157 -18.57 -14.92 -16.97
N VAL A 158 -19.64 -15.46 -16.39
CA VAL A 158 -19.75 -15.60 -14.93
C VAL A 158 -18.74 -16.61 -14.38
N THR A 159 -18.49 -17.71 -15.09
CA THR A 159 -17.51 -18.73 -14.68
C THR A 159 -16.09 -18.16 -14.68
N LEU A 160 -15.72 -17.43 -15.74
CA LEU A 160 -14.43 -16.77 -15.87
C LEU A 160 -14.26 -15.67 -14.83
N PHE A 161 -15.28 -14.84 -14.63
CA PHE A 161 -15.23 -13.77 -13.64
C PHE A 161 -15.11 -14.32 -12.21
N GLY A 162 -15.84 -15.40 -11.90
CA GLY A 162 -15.69 -16.12 -10.64
C GLY A 162 -14.28 -16.67 -10.43
N ALA A 163 -13.65 -17.20 -11.49
CA ALA A 163 -12.25 -17.63 -11.45
C ALA A 163 -11.30 -16.46 -11.22
N GLN A 164 -11.48 -15.34 -11.93
CA GLN A 164 -10.67 -14.13 -11.82
C GLN A 164 -10.72 -13.52 -10.40
N ILE A 165 -11.89 -13.48 -9.77
CA ILE A 165 -12.01 -13.01 -8.38
C ILE A 165 -11.21 -13.92 -7.43
N ARG A 166 -11.24 -15.24 -7.64
CA ARG A 166 -10.51 -16.19 -6.79
C ARG A 166 -9.00 -16.05 -6.95
N THR A 167 -8.52 -15.92 -8.19
CA THR A 167 -7.09 -15.74 -8.48
C THR A 167 -6.58 -14.40 -7.96
N ASN A 168 -7.31 -13.30 -8.19
CA ASN A 168 -6.93 -11.99 -7.68
C ASN A 168 -6.89 -11.96 -6.15
N ARG A 169 -7.84 -12.61 -5.47
CA ARG A 169 -7.79 -12.76 -3.99
C ARG A 169 -6.60 -13.58 -3.53
N ALA A 170 -6.28 -14.68 -4.21
CA ALA A 170 -5.12 -15.49 -3.87
C ALA A 170 -3.81 -14.72 -4.07
N LEU A 171 -3.75 -13.88 -5.11
CA LEU A 171 -2.62 -13.00 -5.38
C LEU A 171 -2.43 -11.97 -4.26
N HIS A 172 -3.50 -11.29 -3.83
CA HIS A 172 -3.42 -10.31 -2.74
C HIS A 172 -2.98 -10.96 -1.42
N ALA A 173 -3.55 -12.11 -1.06
CA ALA A 173 -3.12 -12.86 0.12
C ALA A 173 -1.62 -13.24 0.04
N ALA A 174 -1.17 -13.73 -1.11
CA ALA A 174 0.25 -14.06 -1.31
C ALA A 174 1.16 -12.82 -1.25
N GLN A 175 0.72 -11.66 -1.74
CA GLN A 175 1.45 -10.40 -1.63
C GLN A 175 1.58 -9.94 -0.17
N GLU A 176 0.52 -10.07 0.62
CA GLU A 176 0.55 -9.78 2.06
C GLU A 176 1.53 -10.70 2.79
N GLU A 177 1.49 -12.01 2.52
CA GLU A 177 2.43 -12.99 3.10
C GLU A 177 3.89 -12.67 2.73
N LEU A 178 4.16 -12.27 1.48
CA LEU A 178 5.48 -11.85 1.03
C LEU A 178 5.95 -10.57 1.72
N ALA A 179 5.08 -9.58 1.88
CA ALA A 179 5.41 -8.34 2.59
C ALA A 179 5.75 -8.62 4.06
N GLU A 180 4.98 -9.46 4.73
CA GLU A 180 5.27 -9.88 6.11
C GLU A 180 6.56 -10.69 6.22
N ALA A 181 6.86 -11.55 5.24
CA ALA A 181 8.11 -12.29 5.17
C ALA A 181 9.31 -11.34 4.98
N ALA A 182 9.21 -10.38 4.07
CA ALA A 182 10.25 -9.39 3.82
C ALA A 182 10.55 -8.54 5.07
N VAL A 183 9.53 -8.09 5.80
CA VAL A 183 9.72 -7.34 7.06
C VAL A 183 10.42 -8.20 8.12
N ARG A 184 10.08 -9.49 8.22
CA ARG A 184 10.73 -10.41 9.17
C ARG A 184 12.19 -10.68 8.80
N GLU A 185 12.47 -10.88 7.52
CA GLU A 185 13.83 -11.04 7.01
C GLU A 185 14.66 -9.79 7.28
N GLU A 186 14.08 -8.59 7.08
CA GLU A 186 14.77 -7.34 7.39
C GLU A 186 15.14 -7.25 8.86
N ARG A 187 14.17 -7.51 9.76
CA ARG A 187 14.41 -7.47 11.20
C ARG A 187 15.48 -8.46 11.63
N ALA A 188 15.51 -9.65 11.01
CA ALA A 188 16.54 -10.66 11.29
C ALA A 188 17.92 -10.22 10.78
N ARG A 189 18.00 -9.56 9.63
CA ARG A 189 19.23 -8.95 9.13
C ARG A 189 19.73 -7.85 10.06
N VAL A 190 18.89 -6.87 10.38
CA VAL A 190 19.23 -5.78 11.32
C VAL A 190 19.68 -6.33 12.67
N ALA A 191 18.99 -7.34 13.22
CA ALA A 191 19.39 -7.96 14.48
C ALA A 191 20.79 -8.62 14.41
N ARG A 192 21.14 -9.22 13.27
CA ARG A 192 22.47 -9.82 13.05
C ARG A 192 23.54 -8.74 12.94
N ASP A 193 23.31 -7.71 12.15
CA ASP A 193 24.26 -6.60 11.97
C ASP A 193 24.51 -5.88 13.31
N LEU A 194 23.45 -5.69 14.12
CA LEU A 194 23.59 -5.17 15.48
C LEU A 194 24.39 -6.10 16.39
N HIS A 195 24.16 -7.41 16.31
CA HIS A 195 24.90 -8.39 17.11
C HIS A 195 26.40 -8.38 16.76
N ASP A 196 26.74 -8.31 15.47
CA ASP A 196 28.12 -8.31 15.00
C ASP A 196 28.85 -7.01 15.40
N LEU A 197 28.20 -5.86 15.21
CA LEU A 197 28.74 -4.55 15.63
C LEU A 197 28.96 -4.49 17.14
N LEU A 198 27.92 -4.82 17.93
CA LEU A 198 28.01 -4.82 19.39
C LEU A 198 29.07 -5.82 19.89
N GLY A 199 29.14 -7.00 19.29
CA GLY A 199 30.11 -8.04 19.65
C GLY A 199 31.55 -7.56 19.47
N HIS A 200 31.85 -6.89 18.36
CA HIS A 200 33.18 -6.36 18.09
C HIS A 200 33.56 -5.21 19.04
N SER A 201 32.67 -4.23 19.22
CA SER A 201 32.94 -3.09 20.11
C SER A 201 33.10 -3.54 21.57
N LEU A 202 32.22 -4.39 22.08
CA LEU A 202 32.28 -4.87 23.48
C LEU A 202 33.53 -5.70 23.75
N THR A 203 33.97 -6.51 22.78
CA THR A 203 35.22 -7.26 22.88
C THR A 203 36.42 -6.32 22.96
N THR A 204 36.46 -5.30 22.11
CA THR A 204 37.54 -4.29 22.11
C THR A 204 37.56 -3.48 23.41
N ILE A 205 36.38 -3.10 23.94
CA ILE A 205 36.24 -2.46 25.26
C ILE A 205 36.82 -3.34 26.35
N THR A 206 36.50 -4.64 26.35
CA THR A 206 36.97 -5.59 27.37
C THR A 206 38.49 -5.74 27.33
N VAL A 207 39.09 -5.80 26.15
CA VAL A 207 40.55 -5.89 25.96
C VAL A 207 41.24 -4.61 26.43
N LYS A 208 40.76 -3.43 26.02
CA LYS A 208 41.32 -2.13 26.45
C LYS A 208 41.18 -1.91 27.95
N ALA A 209 40.02 -2.23 28.55
CA ALA A 209 39.84 -2.15 30.00
C ALA A 209 40.82 -3.06 30.77
N SER A 210 41.11 -4.25 30.24
CA SER A 210 42.12 -5.15 30.81
C SER A 210 43.53 -4.58 30.72
N LEU A 211 43.87 -3.91 29.62
CA LEU A 211 45.14 -3.18 29.46
C LEU A 211 45.25 -2.01 30.43
N THR A 212 44.20 -1.17 30.53
CA THR A 212 44.12 -0.07 31.49
C THR A 212 44.39 -0.57 32.91
N ARG A 213 43.78 -1.69 33.32
CA ARG A 213 44.02 -2.29 34.64
C ARG A 213 45.49 -2.63 34.87
N ARG A 214 46.15 -3.24 33.88
CA ARG A 214 47.59 -3.60 33.96
C ARG A 214 48.50 -2.36 34.02
N LEU A 215 48.18 -1.30 33.28
CA LEU A 215 48.92 -0.04 33.31
C LEU A 215 48.79 0.65 34.68
N LEU A 216 47.61 0.61 35.29
CA LEU A 216 47.40 1.10 36.66
C LEU A 216 48.18 0.27 37.70
N GLU A 217 48.17 -1.06 37.58
CA GLU A 217 48.92 -1.97 38.47
C GLU A 217 50.45 -1.78 38.37
N SER A 218 50.95 -1.30 37.23
CA SER A 218 52.38 -1.04 36.99
C SER A 218 52.82 0.40 37.26
N GLY A 219 51.89 1.28 37.64
CA GLY A 219 52.18 2.69 37.95
C GLY A 219 52.27 3.63 36.73
N GLU A 220 51.93 3.15 35.53
CA GLU A 220 51.94 3.93 34.28
C GLU A 220 50.65 4.78 34.13
N ILE A 221 50.45 5.74 35.05
CA ILE A 221 49.17 6.48 35.18
C ILE A 221 48.80 7.26 33.91
N GLU A 222 49.73 7.98 33.28
CA GLU A 222 49.43 8.77 32.07
C GLU A 222 48.92 7.90 30.91
N ARG A 223 49.58 6.76 30.67
CA ARG A 223 49.14 5.80 29.63
C ARG A 223 47.79 5.16 29.97
N ALA A 224 47.50 4.94 31.24
CA ALA A 224 46.19 4.47 31.67
C ALA A 224 45.09 5.53 31.40
N THR A 225 45.38 6.81 31.61
CA THR A 225 44.45 7.92 31.32
C THR A 225 44.14 8.03 29.82
N ASP A 226 45.13 7.84 28.96
CA ASP A 226 44.93 7.80 27.50
C ASP A 226 44.01 6.65 27.07
N GLU A 227 44.21 5.45 27.64
CA GLU A 227 43.36 4.29 27.36
C GLU A 227 41.92 4.46 27.86
N VAL A 228 41.71 5.13 29.00
CA VAL A 228 40.36 5.49 29.49
C VAL A 228 39.66 6.46 28.54
N SER A 229 40.38 7.46 28.02
CA SER A 229 39.83 8.40 27.04
C SER A 229 39.45 7.69 25.72
N SER A 230 40.29 6.73 25.30
CA SER A 230 40.00 5.87 24.15
C SER A 230 38.76 4.99 24.36
N LEU A 231 38.59 4.42 25.55
CA LEU A 231 37.39 3.64 25.92
C LEU A 231 36.11 4.48 25.87
N GLU A 232 36.16 5.73 26.35
CA GLU A 232 35.02 6.64 26.29
C GLU A 232 34.63 6.95 24.84
N GLN A 233 35.60 7.27 23.98
CA GLN A 233 35.37 7.51 22.57
C GLN A 233 34.77 6.28 21.87
N LEU A 234 35.34 5.09 22.09
CA LEU A 234 34.86 3.85 21.48
C LEU A 234 33.42 3.52 21.91
N SER A 235 33.08 3.76 23.17
CA SER A 235 31.73 3.53 23.70
C SER A 235 30.72 4.51 23.09
N ARG A 236 31.09 5.79 22.96
CA ARG A 236 30.25 6.80 22.29
C ARG A 236 30.04 6.49 20.81
N GLN A 237 31.09 6.01 20.13
CA GLN A 237 31.03 5.60 18.73
C GLN A 237 30.11 4.38 18.53
N ALA A 238 30.29 3.32 19.32
CA ALA A 238 29.44 2.13 19.25
C ALA A 238 27.95 2.45 19.48
N LEU A 239 27.66 3.35 20.42
CA LEU A 239 26.28 3.81 20.65
C LEU A 239 25.72 4.60 19.46
N ALA A 240 26.56 5.40 18.78
CA ALA A 240 26.16 6.12 17.57
C ALA A 240 25.87 5.17 16.40
N GLU A 241 26.71 4.14 16.21
CA GLU A 241 26.54 3.12 15.16
C GLU A 241 25.30 2.24 15.40
N VAL A 242 25.02 1.86 16.65
CA VAL A 242 23.76 1.18 17.01
C VAL A 242 22.56 2.07 16.73
N ARG A 243 22.63 3.35 17.12
CA ARG A 243 21.55 4.31 16.84
C ARG A 243 21.33 4.48 15.34
N SER A 244 22.38 4.63 14.53
CA SER A 244 22.23 4.75 13.07
C SER A 244 21.66 3.49 12.42
N THR A 245 22.02 2.30 12.93
CA THR A 245 21.54 1.01 12.40
C THR A 245 20.08 0.75 12.76
N VAL A 246 19.67 1.03 14.01
CA VAL A 246 18.26 0.91 14.46
C VAL A 246 17.37 2.01 13.87
N SER A 247 17.92 3.22 13.67
CA SER A 247 17.19 4.35 13.10
C SER A 247 17.26 4.42 11.58
N GLY A 248 17.90 3.44 10.92
CA GLY A 248 18.06 3.41 9.47
C GLY A 248 16.70 3.57 8.79
N TYR A 249 16.38 4.78 8.32
CA TYR A 249 15.10 5.18 7.72
C TYR A 249 13.96 5.67 8.63
N ARG A 250 14.24 6.38 9.74
CA ARG A 250 13.32 7.48 10.11
C ARG A 250 13.90 8.79 9.61
N GLU A 251 13.23 9.41 8.64
CA GLU A 251 13.49 10.82 8.33
C GLU A 251 13.48 11.61 9.64
N PRO A 252 14.59 12.29 10.00
CA PRO A 252 14.60 13.09 11.21
C PRO A 252 13.50 14.14 11.12
N SER A 253 12.66 14.18 12.15
CA SER A 253 11.59 15.17 12.22
C SER A 253 12.18 16.52 12.56
N LEU A 254 12.03 17.50 11.67
CA LEU A 254 12.50 18.87 11.88
C LEU A 254 11.96 19.49 13.18
N VAL A 255 10.71 19.17 13.55
CA VAL A 255 10.10 19.60 14.81
C VAL A 255 10.84 19.04 16.03
N ALA A 256 11.13 17.73 16.01
CA ALA A 256 11.83 17.07 17.10
C ALA A 256 13.27 17.60 17.23
N GLU A 257 13.96 17.83 16.10
CA GLU A 257 15.29 18.42 16.11
C GLU A 257 15.29 19.84 16.70
N LEU A 258 14.36 20.71 16.29
CA LEU A 258 14.28 22.07 16.83
C LEU A 258 13.99 22.09 18.34
N ALA A 259 13.18 21.16 18.84
CA ALA A 259 12.94 21.01 20.27
C ALA A 259 14.22 20.57 21.01
N GLY A 260 14.97 19.60 20.47
CA GLY A 260 16.25 19.16 21.02
C GLY A 260 17.31 20.26 21.01
N VAL A 261 17.41 21.01 19.92
CA VAL A 261 18.31 22.17 19.76
C VAL A 261 18.01 23.24 20.80
N ARG A 262 16.73 23.55 21.05
CA ARG A 262 16.33 24.52 22.07
C ARG A 262 16.88 24.14 23.45
N ALA A 263 16.75 22.87 23.82
CA ALA A 263 17.28 22.36 25.09
C ALA A 263 18.81 22.40 25.14
N ALA A 264 19.48 22.00 24.05
CA ALA A 264 20.94 21.97 23.98
C ALA A 264 21.57 23.37 24.05
N LEU A 265 21.03 24.35 23.31
CA LEU A 265 21.51 25.74 23.35
C LEU A 265 21.25 26.39 24.72
N ALA A 266 20.10 26.11 25.34
CA ALA A 266 19.80 26.61 26.68
C ALA A 266 20.77 26.04 27.73
N ALA A 267 21.12 24.75 27.63
CA ALA A 267 22.09 24.12 28.52
C ALA A 267 23.52 24.66 28.34
N ALA A 268 23.84 25.20 27.16
CA ALA A 268 25.10 25.86 26.85
C ALA A 268 25.07 27.38 27.12
N GLU A 269 24.00 27.92 27.71
CA GLU A 269 23.81 29.35 27.98
C GLU A 269 23.88 30.24 26.72
N ILE A 270 23.53 29.68 25.55
CA ILE A 270 23.48 30.41 24.28
C ILE A 270 22.06 30.93 24.05
N THR A 271 21.93 32.24 23.77
CA THR A 271 20.62 32.85 23.47
C THR A 271 20.13 32.37 22.11
N ALA A 272 19.03 31.59 22.10
CA ALA A 272 18.50 30.95 20.90
C ALA A 272 17.24 31.65 20.36
N HIS A 273 17.28 32.06 19.09
CA HIS A 273 16.09 32.47 18.33
C HIS A 273 15.71 31.34 17.36
N LEU A 274 14.64 30.62 17.69
CA LEU A 274 14.21 29.44 16.96
C LEU A 274 12.77 29.62 16.47
N PRO A 275 12.41 29.07 15.30
CA PRO A 275 11.04 29.09 14.81
C PRO A 275 10.16 28.22 15.72
N ASN A 276 8.89 28.61 15.86
CA ASN A 276 7.92 27.90 16.71
C ASN A 276 7.11 26.84 15.95
N ALA A 277 7.10 26.91 14.62
CA ALA A 277 6.41 25.97 13.74
C ALA A 277 7.25 25.74 12.48
N VAL A 278 6.96 24.64 11.78
CA VAL A 278 7.63 24.24 10.52
C VAL A 278 6.64 24.06 9.38
N ASP A 279 5.40 24.54 9.55
CA ASP A 279 4.26 24.26 8.65
C ASP A 279 4.50 24.75 7.22
N ASP A 280 5.35 25.77 7.07
CA ASP A 280 5.71 26.34 5.77
C ASP A 280 6.70 25.45 5.00
N VAL A 281 7.37 24.48 5.63
CA VAL A 281 8.36 23.60 4.99
C VAL A 281 7.69 22.37 4.39
N PRO A 282 7.77 22.16 3.06
CA PRO A 282 7.21 20.98 2.40
C PRO A 282 7.79 19.68 2.98
N PRO A 283 6.98 18.60 3.11
CA PRO A 283 7.43 17.33 3.68
C PRO A 283 8.72 16.79 3.05
N ARG A 284 8.88 16.94 1.73
CA ARG A 284 10.08 16.53 0.99
C ARG A 284 11.40 17.16 1.48
N LEU A 285 11.34 18.33 2.10
CA LEU A 285 12.51 19.08 2.57
C LEU A 285 12.74 18.93 4.08
N GLN A 286 11.75 18.48 4.84
CA GLN A 286 11.82 18.45 6.31
C GLN A 286 12.94 17.54 6.82
N GLY A 287 13.09 16.34 6.25
CA GLY A 287 14.16 15.41 6.63
C GLY A 287 15.56 15.97 6.34
N ALA A 288 15.76 16.56 5.16
CA ALA A 288 17.04 17.16 4.78
C ALA A 288 17.37 18.38 5.67
N PHE A 289 16.40 19.25 5.91
CA PHE A 289 16.56 20.42 6.79
C PHE A 289 16.82 20.04 8.25
N ALA A 290 16.23 18.94 8.73
CA ALA A 290 16.49 18.42 10.07
C ALA A 290 17.97 18.02 10.25
N TYR A 291 18.60 17.43 9.22
CA TYR A 291 20.04 17.17 9.24
C TYR A 291 20.88 18.46 9.28
N VAL A 292 20.49 19.49 8.52
CA VAL A 292 21.19 20.79 8.52
C VAL A 292 21.12 21.43 9.91
N VAL A 293 19.95 21.40 10.56
CA VAL A 293 19.76 21.90 11.94
C VAL A 293 20.66 21.15 12.92
N ARG A 294 20.66 19.82 12.89
CA ARG A 294 21.45 19.01 13.81
C ARG A 294 22.95 19.28 13.69
N GLU A 295 23.46 19.25 12.46
CA GLU A 295 24.89 19.43 12.20
C GLU A 295 25.32 20.88 12.45
N GLY A 296 24.52 21.85 11.98
CA GLY A 296 24.78 23.27 12.19
C GLY A 296 24.87 23.64 13.67
N VAL A 297 23.92 23.18 14.49
CA VAL A 297 23.94 23.45 15.94
C VAL A 297 25.07 22.69 16.64
N THR A 298 25.40 21.47 16.19
CA THR A 298 26.57 20.75 16.70
C THR A 298 27.86 21.54 16.47
N ASN A 299 28.00 22.16 15.29
CA ASN A 299 29.14 23.03 14.99
C ASN A 299 29.15 24.28 15.87
N VAL A 300 28.00 24.91 16.10
CA VAL A 300 27.89 26.04 17.04
C VAL A 300 28.39 25.62 18.43
N LEU A 301 27.88 24.51 18.96
CA LEU A 301 28.23 24.05 20.31
C LEU A 301 29.70 23.61 20.46
N ARG A 302 30.31 23.07 19.40
CA ARG A 302 31.69 22.56 19.46
C ARG A 302 32.76 23.58 19.09
N HIS A 303 32.44 24.50 18.19
CA HIS A 303 33.47 25.27 17.47
C HIS A 303 33.26 26.79 17.47
N SER A 304 32.05 27.30 17.71
CA SER A 304 31.78 28.73 17.49
C SER A 304 32.24 29.68 18.61
N GLY A 305 32.17 29.25 19.88
CA GLY A 305 32.27 30.18 21.02
C GLY A 305 31.18 31.27 21.04
N ALA A 306 30.07 31.07 20.32
CA ALA A 306 28.99 32.04 20.17
C ALA A 306 28.15 32.18 21.46
N THR A 307 27.61 33.38 21.68
CA THR A 307 26.64 33.68 22.75
C THR A 307 25.20 33.78 22.24
N ARG A 308 25.01 33.82 20.92
CA ARG A 308 23.71 33.89 20.26
C ARG A 308 23.68 33.00 19.01
N CYS A 309 22.58 32.28 18.83
CA CYS A 309 22.29 31.47 17.66
C CYS A 309 20.86 31.75 17.17
N GLU A 310 20.70 32.00 15.87
CA GLU A 310 19.42 32.25 15.20
C GLU A 310 19.18 31.21 14.11
N ILE A 311 18.05 30.51 14.17
CA ILE A 311 17.59 29.59 13.13
C ILE A 311 16.34 30.19 12.50
N ARG A 312 16.32 30.25 11.17
CA ARG A 312 15.17 30.70 10.37
C ARG A 312 14.90 29.69 9.28
N LEU A 313 13.64 29.53 8.93
CA LEU A 313 13.21 28.64 7.87
C LEU A 313 12.06 29.26 7.08
N GLY A 314 11.94 28.87 5.82
CA GLY A 314 10.85 29.20 4.92
C GLY A 314 10.56 28.03 3.97
N PRO A 315 9.69 28.22 2.97
CA PRO A 315 9.17 27.11 2.15
C PRO A 315 10.21 26.37 1.32
N SER A 316 11.33 27.01 1.04
CA SER A 316 12.40 26.46 0.21
C SER A 316 13.78 26.71 0.78
N TRP A 317 13.91 27.19 2.02
CA TRP A 317 15.21 27.54 2.59
C TRP A 317 15.26 27.41 4.12
N LEU A 318 16.46 27.20 4.64
CA LEU A 318 16.78 27.18 6.07
C LEU A 318 18.12 27.91 6.29
N GLU A 319 18.18 28.76 7.30
CA GLU A 319 19.39 29.49 7.72
C GLU A 319 19.68 29.27 9.20
N ILE A 320 20.95 29.08 9.52
CA ILE A 320 21.49 29.04 10.88
C ILE A 320 22.60 30.09 10.95
N ARG A 321 22.49 31.01 11.89
CA ARG A 321 23.45 32.10 12.12
C ARG A 321 23.93 32.08 13.56
N ASP A 322 25.22 32.24 13.77
CA ASP A 322 25.79 32.47 15.10
C ASP A 322 26.67 33.72 15.12
N ASN A 323 26.99 34.23 16.30
CA ASN A 323 27.81 35.42 16.50
C ASN A 323 29.24 35.14 17.01
N GLY A 324 29.73 33.90 16.86
CA GLY A 324 31.05 33.49 17.31
C GLY A 324 32.19 34.13 16.50
N PRO A 325 33.40 34.29 17.08
CA PRO A 325 34.57 34.81 16.39
C PRO A 325 35.10 33.80 15.35
N HIS A 326 34.42 33.72 14.21
CA HIS A 326 34.86 32.88 13.09
C HIS A 326 35.95 33.62 12.30
N SER A 327 37.19 33.15 12.45
CA SER A 327 38.36 33.65 11.73
C SER A 327 38.83 32.63 10.69
N GLY A 328 38.29 32.74 9.46
CA GLY A 328 38.76 31.95 8.32
C GLY A 328 37.66 31.25 7.52
N ALA A 329 38.01 30.83 6.31
CA ALA A 329 37.17 29.98 5.48
C ALA A 329 36.94 28.62 6.17
N PRO A 330 35.74 28.03 6.08
CA PRO A 330 35.46 26.75 6.71
C PRO A 330 36.43 25.69 6.17
N ALA A 331 37.13 24.99 7.07
CA ALA A 331 37.80 23.75 6.70
C ALA A 331 36.71 22.77 6.24
N GLU A 332 36.84 22.20 5.04
CA GLU A 332 35.91 21.17 4.55
C GLU A 332 35.99 19.93 5.44
N GLY A 333 35.19 19.90 6.49
CA GLY A 333 35.01 18.73 7.34
C GLY A 333 34.01 17.75 6.72
N ASN A 334 34.16 16.47 7.08
CA ASN A 334 33.29 15.37 6.63
C ASN A 334 31.78 15.66 6.83
N GLY A 335 31.42 16.49 7.83
CA GLY A 335 30.04 16.90 8.11
C GLY A 335 29.39 17.76 7.02
N LEU A 336 30.10 18.78 6.51
CA LEU A 336 29.55 19.67 5.47
C LEU A 336 29.45 18.98 4.11
N THR A 337 30.40 18.09 3.79
CA THR A 337 30.36 17.27 2.57
C THR A 337 29.16 16.33 2.59
N GLY A 338 28.93 15.63 3.71
CA GLY A 338 27.76 14.75 3.86
C GLY A 338 26.42 15.49 3.82
N LEU A 339 26.35 16.74 4.29
CA LEU A 339 25.15 17.57 4.14
C LEU A 339 24.89 17.96 2.68
N ARG A 340 25.92 18.33 1.91
CA ARG A 340 25.77 18.69 0.49
C ARG A 340 25.21 17.53 -0.33
N GLU A 341 25.74 16.32 -0.13
CA GLU A 341 25.24 15.12 -0.81
C GLU A 341 23.76 14.85 -0.51
N ARG A 342 23.36 14.98 0.77
CA ARG A 342 21.98 14.77 1.21
C ARG A 342 21.02 15.84 0.67
N LEU A 343 21.46 17.10 0.61
CA LEU A 343 20.66 18.20 0.06
C LEU A 343 20.51 18.08 -1.46
N ALA A 344 21.58 17.69 -2.17
CA ALA A 344 21.53 17.46 -3.61
C ALA A 344 20.48 16.39 -3.99
N ALA A 345 20.32 15.35 -3.17
CA ALA A 345 19.31 14.30 -3.37
C ALA A 345 17.85 14.81 -3.33
N VAL A 346 17.60 15.98 -2.71
CA VAL A 346 16.28 16.63 -2.66
C VAL A 346 16.21 17.92 -3.51
N GLY A 347 17.21 18.16 -4.37
CA GLY A 347 17.28 19.35 -5.23
C GLY A 347 17.55 20.65 -4.45
N ALA A 348 18.27 20.55 -3.33
CA ALA A 348 18.68 21.68 -2.52
C ALA A 348 20.21 21.83 -2.50
N ASP A 349 20.66 23.07 -2.33
CA ASP A 349 22.07 23.44 -2.22
C ASP A 349 22.41 23.93 -0.81
N LEU A 350 23.69 23.84 -0.44
CA LEU A 350 24.22 24.30 0.84
C LEU A 350 25.30 25.36 0.62
N THR A 351 25.15 26.49 1.31
CA THR A 351 26.13 27.57 1.40
C THR A 351 26.56 27.74 2.85
N ALA A 352 27.87 27.87 3.10
CA ALA A 352 28.43 27.99 4.43
C ALA A 352 29.60 28.98 4.40
N GLY A 353 29.62 29.96 5.32
CA GLY A 353 30.72 30.92 5.37
C GLY A 353 30.60 31.96 6.48
N PRO A 354 31.70 32.69 6.75
CA PRO A 354 31.71 33.79 7.72
C PRO A 354 30.86 34.99 7.23
N LEU A 355 30.28 35.73 8.17
CA LEU A 355 29.50 36.94 7.89
C LEU A 355 30.38 38.21 7.93
N GLU A 356 30.09 39.18 7.05
CA GLU A 356 30.66 40.53 7.09
C GLU A 356 30.18 41.26 8.36
N GLY A 357 30.99 41.21 9.42
CA GLY A 357 30.63 41.72 10.75
C GLY A 357 30.84 40.74 11.91
N GLY A 358 31.30 39.52 11.62
CA GLY A 358 31.52 38.46 12.61
C GLY A 358 30.36 37.48 12.68
N GLY A 359 30.66 36.24 13.07
CA GLY A 359 29.71 35.14 13.02
C GLY A 359 29.80 34.26 11.78
N PHE A 360 28.98 33.22 11.74
CA PHE A 360 28.93 32.23 10.66
C PHE A 360 27.50 32.01 10.19
N LEU A 361 27.33 31.82 8.88
CA LEU A 361 26.06 31.50 8.24
C LEU A 361 26.15 30.12 7.58
N LEU A 362 25.21 29.26 7.93
CA LEU A 362 24.91 28.02 7.22
C LEU A 362 23.51 28.13 6.61
N ARG A 363 23.41 28.09 5.28
CA ARG A 363 22.16 28.24 4.55
C ARG A 363 21.94 27.09 3.58
N ALA A 364 20.80 26.42 3.71
CA ALA A 364 20.30 25.45 2.74
C ALA A 364 19.15 26.07 1.93
N SER A 365 19.10 25.83 0.61
CA SER A 365 18.02 26.34 -0.25
C SER A 365 17.71 25.44 -1.43
N ALA A 366 16.44 25.24 -1.73
CA ALA A 366 15.94 24.51 -2.89
C ALA A 366 15.43 25.47 -3.97
N GLY A 367 15.64 25.12 -5.25
CA GLY A 367 15.04 25.84 -6.38
C GLY A 367 13.52 25.85 -6.26
N THR A 368 12.89 27.02 -6.36
CA THR A 368 11.43 27.12 -6.35
C THR A 368 10.96 26.72 -7.75
N GLU A 369 10.31 25.57 -7.87
CA GLU A 369 9.67 25.13 -9.12
C GLU A 369 8.73 26.26 -9.58
N ALA A 370 9.07 26.88 -10.71
CA ALA A 370 8.29 27.98 -11.27
C ALA A 370 6.88 27.47 -11.61
N ALA A 371 5.86 28.13 -11.07
CA ALA A 371 4.47 27.86 -11.39
C ALA A 371 4.26 27.82 -12.92
N PRO A 372 3.52 26.85 -13.48
CA PRO A 372 3.31 26.76 -14.91
C PRO A 372 2.62 28.04 -15.41
N ALA A 373 3.23 28.68 -16.40
CA ALA A 373 2.70 29.88 -17.04
C ALA A 373 1.28 29.62 -17.55
N ARG A 374 0.35 30.47 -17.10
CA ARG A 374 -1.03 30.53 -17.59
C ARG A 374 -0.99 30.73 -19.12
N PRO A 375 -1.79 30.01 -19.93
CA PRO A 375 -1.79 30.22 -21.37
C PRO A 375 -2.29 31.62 -21.68
N VAL A 376 -1.53 32.38 -22.46
CA VAL A 376 -1.96 33.66 -23.03
C VAL A 376 -3.14 33.39 -23.96
N ALA A 377 -4.27 34.02 -23.67
CA ALA A 377 -5.43 34.01 -24.56
C ALA A 377 -5.03 34.65 -25.90
N ALA A 378 -5.21 33.91 -26.98
CA ALA A 378 -5.07 34.43 -28.34
C ALA A 378 -6.15 35.50 -28.57
N THR A 379 -5.75 36.77 -28.54
CA THR A 379 -6.52 37.87 -29.11
C THR A 379 -6.52 37.72 -30.62
N GLY A 380 -7.72 37.53 -31.18
CA GLY A 380 -7.93 37.56 -32.63
C GLY A 380 -7.64 38.94 -33.20
N THR A 381 -7.05 38.95 -34.39
CA THR A 381 -7.10 40.08 -35.31
C THR A 381 -6.93 39.56 -36.74
N ASP A 382 -7.84 40.02 -37.59
CA ASP A 382 -7.74 40.20 -39.05
C ASP A 382 -7.74 39.00 -40.00
N ALA A 383 -8.97 38.58 -40.32
CA ALA A 383 -9.32 38.07 -41.65
C ALA A 383 -9.96 39.22 -42.46
N ALA A 384 -9.13 39.95 -43.21
CA ALA A 384 -9.57 40.76 -44.33
C ALA A 384 -8.50 40.75 -45.43
N ALA A 385 -8.96 40.59 -46.67
CA ALA A 385 -8.23 40.66 -47.94
C ALA A 385 -7.34 39.45 -48.28
N ASN A 386 -7.85 38.55 -49.14
CA ASN A 386 -7.50 38.70 -50.56
C ASN A 386 -8.50 37.94 -51.45
N GLN A 387 -9.11 38.70 -52.35
CA GLN A 387 -9.97 38.25 -53.42
C GLN A 387 -9.09 38.23 -54.68
N LYS A 388 -8.75 37.05 -55.20
CA LYS A 388 -8.24 36.91 -56.58
C LYS A 388 -8.31 35.44 -57.03
N GLU A 389 -8.80 35.26 -58.26
CA GLU A 389 -8.74 34.04 -59.11
C GLU A 389 -9.63 32.88 -58.61
N GLU A 390 -10.58 32.29 -59.34
CA GLU A 390 -10.85 32.02 -60.76
C GLU A 390 -12.38 31.88 -60.93
N ARG A 391 -12.98 32.45 -61.98
CA ARG A 391 -13.43 31.78 -63.22
C ARG A 391 -14.62 30.84 -63.08
#